data_AF-A0A958QCT5-F1
#
_entry.id   AF-A0A958QCT5-F1
#
_cell.length_a   1.000
_cell.length_b   1.000
_cell.length_c   1.000
_cell.angle_alpha   90.00
_cell.angle_beta   90.00
_cell.angle_gamma   90.00
#
_symmetry.space_group_name_H-M   'P 1'
#
loop_
_entity.id
_entity.type
_entity.pdbx_description
1 polymer ?
#
loop_
_entity_poly.entity_id
_entity_poly.type
_entity_poly.pdbx_seq_one_letter_code
_entity_poly.pdbx_strand_id
1 'polypeptide(L)'
;MMNMRSYAKPVLVKVIYTVLALLFAQGQAFADEGLCAVVKIEIAQELTFERQAFDAKMVVNNGLTESSIENIDIDVIFRDEFGNLVEATSNPDNLTAAFFIVVDSMTGISNINGTGVIAPEQTAEIHWLIIPTAGAAGGSLSGKLYFVSANFAYSVDGEPSEIEVAPDFIVVKPQPELELDYFLPIDVYGDEPFTPEIEAPVPFNLGVRVTNV
;
A
#
# COMPACT_ATOMS: atom_id res chain seq x y z
N MET A 1 -43.86 18.90 96.95
CA MET A 1 -43.86 17.43 96.94
C MET A 1 -44.86 16.95 95.90
N MET A 2 -44.39 16.62 94.70
CA MET A 2 -45.01 15.65 93.79
C MET A 2 -44.03 15.45 92.64
N ASN A 3 -43.54 14.24 92.41
CA ASN A 3 -42.97 13.91 91.11
C ASN A 3 -43.37 12.50 90.71
N MET A 4 -44.01 12.46 89.55
CA MET A 4 -44.92 11.45 89.05
C MET A 4 -44.15 10.57 88.07
N ARG A 5 -44.18 9.25 88.28
CA ARG A 5 -43.69 8.26 87.32
C ARG A 5 -44.61 8.26 86.09
N SER A 6 -44.04 8.18 84.89
CA SER A 6 -44.79 7.82 83.69
C SER A 6 -44.02 6.80 82.84
N TYR A 7 -44.80 5.81 82.41
CA TYR A 7 -44.46 4.55 81.79
C TYR A 7 -44.25 4.73 80.28
N ALA A 8 -43.10 4.33 79.73
CA ALA A 8 -42.90 4.26 78.28
C ALA A 8 -43.58 2.98 77.73
N LYS A 9 -44.48 3.15 76.75
CA LYS A 9 -45.33 2.09 76.19
C LYS A 9 -44.55 1.18 75.20
N PRO A 10 -44.75 -0.14 75.21
CA PRO A 10 -44.00 -1.12 74.38
C PRO A 10 -44.38 -1.15 72.89
N VAL A 11 -45.25 -0.24 72.44
CA VAL A 11 -45.73 -0.17 71.04
C VAL A 11 -44.71 0.51 70.13
N LEU A 12 -43.94 1.47 70.65
CA LEU A 12 -42.98 2.25 69.86
C LEU A 12 -41.78 1.40 69.39
N VAL A 13 -41.36 0.41 70.19
CA VAL A 13 -40.21 -0.46 69.90
C VAL A 13 -40.53 -1.48 68.80
N LYS A 14 -41.77 -1.98 68.73
CA LYS A 14 -42.19 -2.91 67.67
C LYS A 14 -42.27 -2.22 66.30
N VAL A 15 -42.76 -0.99 66.23
CA VAL A 15 -42.87 -0.24 64.96
C VAL A 15 -41.49 0.05 64.37
N ILE A 16 -40.49 0.35 65.21
CA ILE A 16 -39.10 0.58 64.77
C ILE A 16 -38.49 -0.70 64.18
N TYR A 17 -38.71 -1.87 64.77
CA TYR A 17 -38.21 -3.14 64.23
C TYR A 17 -38.89 -3.54 62.91
N THR A 18 -40.19 -3.28 62.75
CA THR A 18 -40.90 -3.60 61.50
C THR A 18 -40.51 -2.66 60.34
N VAL A 19 -40.24 -1.38 60.63
CA VAL A 19 -39.76 -0.42 59.62
C VAL A 19 -38.31 -0.71 59.22
N LEU A 20 -37.45 -1.15 60.16
CA LEU A 20 -36.08 -1.55 59.87
C LEU A 20 -36.01 -2.84 59.02
N ALA A 21 -36.93 -3.79 59.21
CA ALA A 21 -37.01 -4.99 58.40
C ALA A 21 -37.50 -4.73 56.96
N LEU A 22 -38.36 -3.73 56.74
CA LEU A 22 -38.80 -3.33 55.39
C LEU A 22 -37.73 -2.55 54.60
N LEU A 23 -36.79 -1.89 55.28
CA LEU A 23 -35.68 -1.19 54.63
C LEU A 23 -34.56 -2.14 54.13
N PHE A 24 -34.52 -3.38 54.62
CA PHE A 24 -33.58 -4.42 54.14
C PHE A 24 -34.14 -5.26 52.97
N ALA A 25 -35.37 -5.01 52.54
CA ALA A 25 -36.00 -5.69 51.39
C ALA A 25 -35.91 -4.86 50.09
N GLN A 26 -34.99 -3.89 50.02
CA GLN A 26 -34.68 -3.21 48.76
C GLN A 26 -33.91 -4.20 47.89
N GLY A 27 -34.56 -4.62 46.79
CA GLY A 27 -34.09 -5.66 45.89
C GLY A 27 -32.63 -5.46 45.49
N GLN A 28 -31.91 -6.57 45.42
CA GLN A 28 -30.65 -6.62 44.70
C GLN A 28 -30.97 -6.27 43.24
N ALA A 29 -30.67 -5.04 42.84
CA ALA A 29 -30.51 -4.75 41.43
C ALA A 29 -29.31 -5.57 40.99
N PHE A 30 -29.55 -6.66 40.25
CA PHE A 30 -28.51 -7.29 39.47
C PHE A 30 -28.02 -6.24 38.49
N ALA A 31 -26.84 -5.68 38.75
CA ALA A 31 -26.09 -4.97 37.74
C ALA A 31 -25.72 -6.05 36.72
N ASP A 32 -26.47 -6.08 35.63
CA ASP A 32 -26.13 -6.88 34.47
C ASP A 32 -24.77 -6.38 33.97
N GLU A 33 -23.73 -7.19 34.15
CA GLU A 33 -22.41 -6.89 33.58
C GLU A 33 -22.57 -6.99 32.07
N GLY A 34 -22.90 -5.86 31.44
CA GLY A 34 -23.15 -5.78 30.00
C GLY A 34 -22.04 -6.48 29.24
N LEU A 35 -22.35 -7.64 28.66
CA LEU A 35 -21.43 -8.43 27.87
C LEU A 35 -21.06 -7.61 26.63
N CYS A 36 -19.82 -7.13 26.58
CA CYS A 36 -19.28 -6.48 25.38
C CYS A 36 -19.15 -7.53 24.27
N ALA A 37 -20.17 -7.68 23.44
CA ALA A 37 -20.06 -8.45 22.21
C ALA A 37 -18.99 -7.79 21.32
N VAL A 38 -17.84 -8.44 21.18
CA VAL A 38 -16.75 -7.99 20.30
C VAL A 38 -17.11 -8.42 18.88
N VAL A 39 -17.83 -7.55 18.17
CA VAL A 39 -18.15 -7.75 16.75
C VAL A 39 -16.90 -7.44 15.93
N LYS A 40 -16.26 -8.49 15.40
CA LYS A 40 -15.13 -8.36 14.46
C LYS A 40 -15.64 -8.60 13.04
N ILE A 41 -15.62 -7.57 12.20
CA ILE A 41 -15.84 -7.70 10.76
C ILE A 41 -14.48 -7.99 10.11
N GLU A 42 -14.36 -9.12 9.42
CA GLU A 42 -13.19 -9.52 8.65
C GLU A 42 -13.57 -9.67 7.18
N ILE A 43 -13.15 -8.72 6.35
CA ILE A 43 -13.38 -8.73 4.90
C ILE A 43 -12.05 -9.12 4.25
N ALA A 44 -11.88 -10.42 3.95
CA ALA A 44 -10.75 -10.92 3.19
C ALA A 44 -10.97 -10.63 1.71
N GLN A 45 -10.48 -9.47 1.24
CA GLN A 45 -10.47 -9.13 -0.17
C GLN A 45 -9.06 -9.19 -0.73
N GLU A 46 -8.92 -9.90 -1.85
CA GLU A 46 -7.72 -9.92 -2.68
C GLU A 46 -8.05 -9.21 -3.99
N LEU A 47 -7.64 -7.96 -4.10
CA LEU A 47 -7.59 -7.24 -5.37
C LEU A 47 -6.13 -7.20 -5.83
N THR A 48 -5.89 -7.59 -7.07
CA THR A 48 -4.57 -7.47 -7.70
C THR A 48 -4.63 -6.41 -8.79
N PHE A 49 -3.69 -5.47 -8.75
CA PHE A 49 -3.52 -4.46 -9.77
C PHE A 49 -2.38 -4.88 -10.69
N GLU A 50 -2.61 -4.87 -11.99
CA GLU A 50 -1.52 -5.01 -12.94
C GLU A 50 -0.86 -3.64 -13.10
N ARG A 51 0.25 -3.41 -12.39
CA ARG A 51 1.15 -2.30 -12.71
C ARG A 51 1.87 -2.66 -14.01
N GLN A 52 1.74 -1.81 -15.02
CA GLN A 52 2.56 -1.90 -16.21
C GLN A 52 4.00 -1.55 -15.85
N ALA A 53 4.96 -2.32 -16.37
CA ALA A 53 6.36 -1.97 -16.39
C ALA A 53 6.95 -2.36 -17.75
N PHE A 54 8.03 -1.69 -18.14
CA PHE A 54 8.74 -1.97 -19.39
C PHE A 54 10.14 -2.48 -19.06
N ASP A 55 10.57 -3.51 -19.79
CA ASP A 55 11.95 -3.96 -19.80
C ASP A 55 12.67 -3.20 -20.92
N ALA A 56 13.70 -2.43 -20.54
CA ALA A 56 14.63 -1.83 -21.49
C ALA A 56 15.95 -2.59 -21.44
N LYS A 57 16.42 -3.01 -22.62
CA LYS A 57 17.65 -3.78 -22.78
C LYS A 57 18.67 -3.02 -23.60
N MET A 58 19.89 -2.89 -23.06
CA MET A 58 21.06 -2.42 -23.80
C MET A 58 22.09 -3.55 -23.91
N VAL A 59 22.65 -3.72 -25.10
CA VAL A 59 23.73 -4.67 -25.37
C VAL A 59 24.93 -3.89 -25.89
N VAL A 60 26.07 -4.04 -25.23
CA VAL A 60 27.33 -3.44 -25.62
C VAL A 60 28.30 -4.55 -25.99
N ASN A 61 28.76 -4.56 -27.24
CA ASN A 61 29.73 -5.54 -27.71
C ASN A 61 31.10 -4.88 -27.81
N ASN A 62 32.07 -5.36 -27.03
CA ASN A 62 33.46 -4.99 -27.24
C ASN A 62 34.05 -5.84 -28.36
N GLY A 63 34.13 -5.27 -29.56
CA GLY A 63 34.73 -5.92 -30.74
C GLY A 63 36.26 -5.83 -30.80
N LEU A 64 36.92 -5.23 -29.81
CA LEU A 64 38.37 -5.10 -29.76
C LEU A 64 39.01 -6.38 -29.21
N THR A 65 40.17 -6.75 -29.75
CA THR A 65 40.89 -7.99 -29.39
C THR A 65 41.87 -7.82 -28.25
N GLU A 66 42.37 -6.61 -28.02
CA GLU A 66 43.42 -6.33 -27.03
C GLU A 66 43.02 -5.30 -25.97
N SER A 67 42.07 -4.41 -26.29
CA SER A 67 41.67 -3.30 -25.41
C SER A 67 40.31 -3.52 -24.75
N SER A 68 40.23 -3.19 -23.47
CA SER A 68 38.97 -3.08 -22.72
C SER A 68 38.23 -1.79 -23.06
N ILE A 69 36.91 -1.83 -22.94
CA ILE A 69 36.08 -0.63 -22.80
C ILE A 69 35.93 -0.36 -21.31
N GLU A 70 36.34 0.81 -20.84
CA GLU A 70 36.45 1.16 -19.42
C GLU A 70 35.69 2.44 -19.08
N ASN A 71 35.57 2.73 -17.78
CA ASN A 71 34.90 3.92 -17.26
C ASN A 71 33.48 4.08 -17.81
N ILE A 72 32.77 2.97 -17.96
CA ILE A 72 31.43 2.94 -18.52
C ILE A 72 30.45 3.64 -17.59
N ASP A 73 29.78 4.65 -18.13
CA ASP A 73 28.75 5.45 -17.52
C ASP A 73 27.54 5.54 -18.46
N ILE A 74 26.35 5.17 -17.98
CA ILE A 74 25.13 5.12 -18.78
C ILE A 74 24.02 5.89 -18.07
N ASP A 75 23.57 6.97 -18.71
CA ASP A 75 22.44 7.77 -18.27
C ASP A 75 21.23 7.55 -19.18
N VAL A 76 20.16 6.94 -18.67
CA VAL A 76 18.91 6.75 -19.42
C VAL A 76 18.08 8.03 -19.39
N ILE A 77 17.62 8.47 -20.56
CA ILE A 77 16.95 9.75 -20.77
C ILE A 77 15.53 9.50 -21.30
N PHE A 78 14.57 10.20 -20.71
CA PHE A 78 13.16 10.12 -21.10
C PHE A 78 12.71 11.43 -21.74
N ARG A 79 11.98 11.34 -22.85
CA ARG A 79 11.35 12.47 -23.52
C ARG A 79 9.89 12.20 -23.83
N ASP A 80 9.06 13.24 -23.80
CA ASP A 80 7.67 13.16 -24.26
C ASP A 80 7.58 13.20 -25.80
N GLU A 81 6.36 13.08 -26.32
CA GLU A 81 6.06 13.13 -27.76
C GLU A 81 6.47 14.44 -28.45
N PHE A 82 6.73 15.51 -27.69
CA PHE A 82 7.19 16.80 -28.19
C PHE A 82 8.71 16.97 -28.04
N GLY A 83 9.42 15.96 -27.51
CA GLY A 83 10.86 15.98 -27.29
C GLY A 83 11.31 16.64 -25.99
N ASN A 84 10.39 17.04 -25.11
CA ASN A 84 10.73 17.64 -23.82
C ASN A 84 11.24 16.57 -22.86
N LEU A 85 12.22 16.93 -22.02
CA LEU A 85 12.73 16.04 -20.99
C LEU A 85 11.64 15.72 -19.96
N VAL A 86 11.59 14.45 -19.58
CA VAL A 86 10.67 13.92 -18.58
C VAL A 86 11.50 13.36 -17.44
N GLU A 87 11.13 13.71 -16.21
CA GLU A 87 11.84 13.25 -15.03
C GLU A 87 11.62 11.74 -14.81
N ALA A 88 12.73 11.01 -14.73
CA ALA A 88 12.80 9.63 -14.29
C ALA A 88 13.80 9.52 -13.12
N THR A 89 13.53 8.64 -12.17
CA THR A 89 14.33 8.57 -10.95
C THR A 89 14.42 7.16 -10.38
N SER A 90 15.50 6.87 -9.67
CA SER A 90 15.63 5.67 -8.83
C SER A 90 15.32 5.95 -7.36
N ASN A 91 15.04 7.21 -6.98
CA ASN A 91 14.68 7.59 -5.62
C ASN A 91 13.19 7.29 -5.35
N PRO A 92 12.84 6.32 -4.49
CA PRO A 92 11.45 5.97 -4.22
C PRO A 92 10.63 7.08 -3.55
N ASP A 93 11.29 8.06 -2.92
CA ASP A 93 10.63 9.18 -2.24
C ASP A 93 10.27 10.34 -3.17
N ASN A 94 10.65 10.26 -4.45
CA ASN A 94 10.30 11.27 -5.43
C ASN A 94 8.83 11.13 -5.86
N LEU A 95 8.03 12.16 -5.58
CA LEU A 95 6.59 12.17 -5.85
C LEU A 95 6.21 12.82 -7.19
N THR A 96 7.18 13.40 -7.91
CA THR A 96 6.93 14.20 -9.12
C THR A 96 7.41 13.54 -10.40
N ALA A 97 8.32 12.56 -10.30
CA ALA A 97 8.83 11.83 -11.46
C ALA A 97 7.70 11.08 -12.20
N ALA A 98 7.79 11.05 -13.53
CA ALA A 98 6.86 10.29 -14.35
C ALA A 98 7.23 8.80 -14.38
N PHE A 99 8.50 8.49 -14.17
CA PHE A 99 9.02 7.12 -14.19
C PHE A 99 9.92 6.84 -13.00
N PHE A 100 9.77 5.65 -12.44
CA PHE A 100 10.84 5.02 -11.67
C PHE A 100 11.67 4.13 -12.59
N ILE A 101 12.98 4.23 -12.51
CA ILE A 101 13.90 3.38 -13.25
C ILE A 101 14.86 2.68 -12.30
N VAL A 102 14.98 1.36 -12.45
CA VAL A 102 15.91 0.55 -11.67
C VAL A 102 16.67 -0.38 -12.61
N VAL A 103 17.94 -0.62 -12.31
CA VAL A 103 18.71 -1.69 -12.96
C VAL A 103 18.16 -3.01 -12.45
N ASP A 104 17.62 -3.82 -13.36
CA ASP A 104 17.06 -5.13 -13.04
C ASP A 104 18.16 -6.21 -13.02
N SER A 105 18.98 -6.24 -14.07
CA SER A 105 20.12 -7.16 -14.15
C SER A 105 21.26 -6.64 -15.03
N MET A 106 22.46 -7.13 -14.75
CA MET A 106 23.67 -6.87 -15.54
C MET A 106 24.43 -8.18 -15.74
N THR A 107 24.82 -8.44 -16.99
CA THR A 107 25.66 -9.58 -17.36
C THR A 107 26.85 -9.07 -18.18
N GLY A 108 28.05 -9.61 -17.94
CA GLY A 108 29.26 -9.20 -18.67
C GLY A 108 29.81 -7.82 -18.28
N ILE A 109 29.24 -7.18 -17.26
CA ILE A 109 29.69 -5.91 -16.68
C ILE A 109 29.32 -5.86 -15.19
N SER A 110 30.11 -5.17 -14.37
CA SER A 110 29.88 -5.05 -12.92
C SER A 110 29.26 -3.72 -12.47
N ASN A 111 29.37 -2.68 -13.30
CA ASN A 111 28.90 -1.33 -12.97
C ASN A 111 28.64 -0.52 -14.25
N ILE A 112 27.73 0.45 -14.18
CA ILE A 112 27.39 1.41 -15.26
C ILE A 112 27.44 2.87 -14.79
N ASN A 113 28.08 3.13 -13.65
CA ASN A 113 28.19 4.46 -13.03
C ASN A 113 29.66 4.93 -13.00
N GLY A 114 30.35 4.89 -14.14
CA GLY A 114 31.70 5.42 -14.35
C GLY A 114 32.87 4.52 -13.96
N THR A 115 32.63 3.29 -13.51
CA THR A 115 33.71 2.30 -13.19
C THR A 115 33.50 0.94 -13.85
N GLY A 116 32.54 0.84 -14.77
CA GLY A 116 32.30 -0.38 -15.53
C GLY A 116 33.43 -0.71 -16.50
N VAL A 117 33.67 -2.01 -16.71
CA VAL A 117 34.66 -2.52 -17.65
C VAL A 117 34.06 -3.67 -18.45
N ILE A 118 34.28 -3.67 -19.77
CA ILE A 118 33.99 -4.77 -20.69
C ILE A 118 35.30 -5.22 -21.31
N ALA A 119 35.72 -6.46 -21.02
CA ALA A 119 36.96 -7.02 -21.51
C ALA A 119 36.95 -7.20 -23.05
N PRO A 120 38.13 -7.38 -23.68
CA PRO A 120 38.22 -7.67 -25.11
C PRO A 120 37.35 -8.84 -25.53
N GLU A 121 36.72 -8.73 -26.70
CA GLU A 121 35.84 -9.74 -27.29
C GLU A 121 34.67 -10.21 -26.39
N GLN A 122 34.29 -9.39 -25.40
CA GLN A 122 33.15 -9.68 -24.52
C GLN A 122 31.93 -8.82 -24.84
N THR A 123 30.77 -9.30 -24.40
CA THR A 123 29.49 -8.61 -24.49
C THR A 123 28.97 -8.32 -23.10
N ALA A 124 28.50 -7.09 -22.89
CA ALA A 124 27.70 -6.72 -21.74
C ALA A 124 26.22 -6.55 -22.11
N GLU A 125 25.36 -6.96 -21.20
CA GLU A 125 23.92 -6.85 -21.31
C GLU A 125 23.38 -6.22 -20.02
N ILE A 126 22.61 -5.14 -20.18
CA ILE A 126 22.04 -4.37 -19.08
C ILE A 126 20.53 -4.28 -19.30
N HIS A 127 19.78 -4.66 -18.26
CA HIS A 127 18.33 -4.54 -18.22
C HIS A 127 17.92 -3.49 -17.20
N TRP A 128 17.01 -2.61 -17.59
CA TRP A 128 16.32 -1.71 -16.69
C TRP A 128 14.84 -2.05 -16.66
N LEU A 129 14.28 -2.03 -15.45
CA LEU A 129 12.85 -2.02 -15.24
C LEU A 129 12.38 -0.57 -15.14
N ILE A 130 11.52 -0.17 -16.08
CA ILE A 130 10.93 1.17 -16.16
C ILE A 130 9.48 1.07 -15.69
N ILE A 131 9.16 1.78 -14.61
CA ILE A 131 7.86 1.73 -13.95
C ILE A 131 7.19 3.11 -14.06
N PRO A 132 6.17 3.29 -14.93
CA PRO A 132 5.41 4.52 -14.99
C PRO A 132 4.62 4.79 -13.69
N THR A 133 4.54 6.06 -13.31
CA THR A 133 3.60 6.51 -12.27
C THR A 133 2.18 6.63 -12.84
N ALA A 134 1.16 6.67 -11.98
CA ALA A 134 -0.25 6.73 -12.41
C ALA A 134 -0.54 7.91 -13.36
N GLY A 135 0.13 9.05 -13.16
CA GLY A 135 -0.01 10.25 -14.00
C GLY A 135 0.70 10.18 -15.35
N ALA A 136 1.59 9.22 -15.58
CA ALA A 136 2.41 9.16 -16.80
C ALA A 136 1.57 8.90 -18.07
N ALA A 137 0.37 8.33 -17.96
CA ALA A 137 -0.52 8.16 -19.10
C ALA A 137 -1.19 9.47 -19.59
N GLY A 138 -1.04 10.57 -18.85
CA GLY A 138 -1.57 11.89 -19.23
C GLY A 138 -3.09 11.96 -19.38
N GLY A 139 -3.84 11.03 -18.77
CA GLY A 139 -5.30 10.97 -18.82
C GLY A 139 -5.90 10.47 -20.14
N SER A 140 -5.08 10.09 -21.13
CA SER A 140 -5.57 9.57 -22.40
C SER A 140 -5.80 8.06 -22.35
N LEU A 141 -7.01 7.59 -22.71
CA LEU A 141 -7.32 6.16 -22.81
C LEU A 141 -6.51 5.43 -23.89
N SER A 142 -6.01 6.13 -24.91
CA SER A 142 -5.11 5.55 -25.91
C SER A 142 -3.69 5.34 -25.39
N GLY A 143 -3.39 5.86 -24.19
CA GLY A 143 -2.04 5.99 -23.65
C GLY A 143 -1.29 7.20 -24.20
N LYS A 144 -0.11 7.43 -23.61
CA LYS A 144 0.81 8.51 -23.95
C LYS A 144 2.16 7.96 -24.41
N LEU A 145 2.68 8.53 -25.49
CA LEU A 145 3.95 8.15 -26.10
C LEU A 145 5.12 8.81 -25.36
N TYR A 146 6.17 8.04 -25.11
CA TYR A 146 7.44 8.51 -24.60
C TYR A 146 8.58 7.90 -25.40
N PHE A 147 9.67 8.65 -25.54
CA PHE A 147 10.92 8.18 -26.10
C PHE A 147 11.94 7.94 -24.99
N VAL A 148 12.63 6.81 -25.05
CA VAL A 148 13.67 6.40 -24.11
C VAL A 148 14.97 6.27 -24.90
N SER A 149 15.94 7.10 -24.58
CA SER A 149 17.31 7.02 -25.11
C SER A 149 18.30 6.85 -23.95
N ALA A 150 19.59 6.78 -24.26
CA ALA A 150 20.63 6.82 -23.25
C ALA A 150 21.83 7.62 -23.76
N ASN A 151 22.51 8.29 -22.84
CA ASN A 151 23.86 8.77 -23.06
C ASN A 151 24.85 7.71 -22.58
N PHE A 152 25.79 7.33 -23.43
CA PHE A 152 26.78 6.30 -23.14
C PHE A 152 28.18 6.90 -23.22
N ALA A 153 28.79 7.09 -22.04
CA ALA A 153 30.16 7.52 -21.89
C ALA A 153 31.06 6.33 -21.53
N TYR A 154 32.24 6.28 -22.13
CA TYR A 154 33.23 5.24 -21.90
C TYR A 154 34.63 5.73 -22.31
N SER A 155 35.64 4.88 -22.12
CA SER A 155 37.00 5.12 -22.58
C SER A 155 37.63 3.85 -23.14
N VAL A 156 38.51 4.00 -24.13
CA VAL A 156 39.32 2.91 -24.69
C VAL A 156 40.76 3.40 -24.71
N ASP A 157 41.68 2.62 -24.15
CA ASP A 157 43.11 2.95 -24.04
C ASP A 157 43.38 4.34 -23.40
N GLY A 158 42.48 4.76 -22.49
CA GLY A 158 42.55 6.05 -21.79
C GLY A 158 41.92 7.23 -22.54
N GLU A 159 41.45 7.05 -23.77
CA GLU A 159 40.77 8.09 -24.54
C GLU A 159 39.25 8.06 -24.29
N PRO A 160 38.65 9.13 -23.74
CA PRO A 160 37.21 9.18 -23.47
C PRO A 160 36.40 9.35 -24.76
N SER A 161 35.20 8.78 -24.77
CA SER A 161 34.22 8.88 -25.84
C SER A 161 32.81 8.89 -25.27
N GLU A 162 31.91 9.56 -25.97
CA GLU A 162 30.52 9.74 -25.56
C GLU A 162 29.61 9.61 -26.79
N ILE A 163 28.55 8.81 -26.66
CA ILE A 163 27.62 8.52 -27.75
C ILE A 163 26.19 8.59 -27.21
N GLU A 164 25.33 9.29 -27.94
CA GLU A 164 23.88 9.24 -27.72
C GLU A 164 23.30 7.99 -28.41
N VAL A 165 22.77 7.08 -27.59
CA VAL A 165 22.09 5.87 -28.07
C VAL A 165 20.76 6.26 -28.70
N ALA A 166 20.47 5.67 -29.87
CA ALA A 166 19.24 5.95 -30.59
C ALA A 166 18.00 5.66 -29.71
N PRO A 167 16.99 6.54 -29.71
CA PRO A 167 15.80 6.35 -28.90
C PRO A 167 14.95 5.20 -29.41
N ASP A 168 14.34 4.47 -28.47
CA ASP A 168 13.15 3.65 -28.72
C ASP A 168 11.92 4.30 -28.04
N PHE A 169 10.73 3.76 -28.24
CA PHE A 169 9.51 4.33 -27.68
C PHE A 169 8.70 3.35 -26.84
N ILE A 170 8.00 3.91 -25.86
CA ILE A 170 7.03 3.20 -25.02
C ILE A 170 5.69 3.95 -25.06
N VAL A 171 4.60 3.18 -24.97
CA VAL A 171 3.25 3.75 -24.84
C VAL A 171 2.69 3.39 -23.47
N VAL A 172 2.59 4.39 -22.60
CA VAL A 172 2.09 4.25 -21.24
C VAL A 172 0.57 4.34 -21.26
N LYS A 173 -0.12 3.28 -20.84
CA LYS A 173 -1.57 3.27 -20.72
C LYS A 173 -2.00 3.70 -19.31
N PRO A 174 -3.20 4.28 -19.15
CA PRO A 174 -3.72 4.60 -17.83
C PRO A 174 -3.76 3.37 -16.94
N GLN A 175 -3.30 3.54 -15.70
CA GLN A 175 -3.51 2.54 -14.66
C GLN A 175 -5.00 2.57 -14.27
N PRO A 176 -5.61 1.42 -13.96
CA PRO A 176 -6.97 1.41 -13.43
C PRO A 176 -7.01 2.12 -12.07
N GLU A 177 -7.93 3.05 -11.92
CA GLU A 177 -8.21 3.72 -10.66
C GLU A 177 -9.57 3.20 -10.17
N LEU A 178 -9.57 2.37 -9.12
CA LEU A 178 -10.78 1.67 -8.69
C LEU A 178 -11.34 2.27 -7.40
N GLU A 179 -12.61 2.66 -7.44
CA GLU A 179 -13.42 3.01 -6.27
C GLU A 179 -14.32 1.81 -5.90
N LEU A 180 -14.35 1.46 -4.61
CA LEU A 180 -15.11 0.33 -4.09
C LEU A 180 -16.19 0.81 -3.13
N ASP A 181 -17.45 0.52 -3.48
CA ASP A 181 -18.58 0.68 -2.58
C ASP A 181 -19.00 -0.65 -1.98
N TYR A 182 -19.09 -0.71 -0.66
CA TYR A 182 -19.56 -1.88 0.08
C TYR A 182 -21.01 -1.69 0.51
N PHE A 183 -21.83 -2.69 0.22
CA PHE A 183 -23.24 -2.73 0.60
C PHE A 183 -23.43 -3.83 1.62
N LEU A 184 -23.68 -3.41 2.86
CA LEU A 184 -24.08 -4.30 3.94
C LEU A 184 -25.59 -4.18 4.17
N PRO A 185 -26.26 -5.27 4.61
CA PRO A 185 -27.60 -5.16 5.14
C PRO A 185 -27.62 -4.25 6.37
N ILE A 186 -28.78 -3.64 6.65
CA ILE A 186 -28.97 -2.77 7.82
C ILE A 186 -28.76 -3.56 9.12
N ASP A 187 -29.24 -4.80 9.13
CA ASP A 187 -29.17 -5.70 10.28
C ASP A 187 -28.33 -6.94 9.93
N VAL A 188 -27.41 -7.29 10.83
CA VAL A 188 -26.66 -8.54 10.80
C VAL A 188 -26.90 -9.27 12.12
N TYR A 189 -27.27 -10.55 12.04
CA TYR A 189 -27.68 -11.33 13.21
C TYR A 189 -26.54 -12.24 13.67
N GLY A 190 -26.17 -12.09 14.93
CA GLY A 190 -25.22 -12.93 15.63
C GLY A 190 -25.85 -13.52 16.89
N ASP A 191 -24.99 -14.06 17.76
CA ASP A 191 -25.34 -14.56 19.09
C ASP A 191 -26.03 -13.48 19.94
N GLU A 192 -27.15 -13.84 20.59
CA GLU A 192 -27.86 -13.00 21.55
C GLU A 192 -27.24 -13.18 22.94
N PRO A 193 -26.50 -12.19 23.47
CA PRO A 193 -25.72 -12.39 24.70
C PRO A 193 -26.58 -12.54 25.97
N PHE A 194 -27.90 -12.40 25.86
CA PHE A 194 -28.86 -12.47 26.97
C PHE A 194 -29.60 -13.81 27.05
N THR A 195 -29.32 -14.75 26.14
CA THR A 195 -29.86 -16.12 26.19
C THR A 195 -28.78 -17.11 26.63
N PRO A 196 -29.14 -18.24 27.30
CA PRO A 196 -28.18 -19.29 27.62
C PRO A 196 -27.76 -20.13 26.41
N GLU A 197 -28.49 -20.01 25.29
CA GLU A 197 -28.24 -20.73 24.05
C GLU A 197 -27.20 -19.95 23.24
N ILE A 198 -26.23 -20.64 22.63
CA ILE A 198 -25.26 -20.00 21.75
C ILE A 198 -25.77 -20.15 20.32
N GLU A 199 -26.11 -19.03 19.67
CA GLU A 199 -26.60 -19.05 18.30
C GLU A 199 -25.46 -18.87 17.28
N ALA A 200 -25.51 -19.65 16.21
CA ALA A 200 -24.58 -19.46 15.10
C ALA A 200 -24.88 -18.14 14.37
N PRO A 201 -23.86 -17.36 13.98
CA PRO A 201 -24.06 -16.16 13.17
C PRO A 201 -24.81 -16.47 11.88
N VAL A 202 -25.79 -15.64 11.53
CA VAL A 202 -26.53 -15.77 10.28
C VAL A 202 -25.70 -15.18 9.14
N PRO A 203 -25.33 -15.97 8.11
CA PRO A 203 -24.60 -15.43 6.97
C PRO A 203 -25.41 -14.35 6.25
N PHE A 204 -24.74 -13.27 5.88
CA PHE A 204 -25.32 -12.20 5.07
C PHE A 204 -24.52 -11.99 3.79
N ASN A 205 -25.19 -11.44 2.78
CA ASN A 205 -24.52 -11.08 1.53
C ASN A 205 -23.83 -9.74 1.67
N LEU A 206 -22.55 -9.69 1.33
CA LEU A 206 -21.80 -8.46 1.12
C LEU A 206 -21.85 -8.10 -0.37
N GLY A 207 -22.50 -7.00 -0.70
CA GLY A 207 -22.45 -6.43 -2.05
C GLY A 207 -21.20 -5.59 -2.23
N VAL A 208 -20.56 -5.69 -3.38
CA VAL A 208 -19.45 -4.81 -3.76
C VAL A 208 -19.74 -4.24 -5.14
N ARG A 209 -19.67 -2.92 -5.27
CA ARG A 209 -19.64 -2.24 -6.57
C ARG A 209 -18.23 -1.72 -6.79
N VAL A 210 -17.65 -2.09 -7.92
CA VAL A 210 -16.34 -1.62 -8.35
C VAL A 210 -16.56 -0.64 -9.50
N THR A 211 -16.01 0.56 -9.38
CA THR A 211 -16.06 1.59 -10.42
C THR A 211 -14.63 1.92 -10.82
N ASN A 212 -14.33 1.91 -12.12
CA ASN A 212 -13.09 2.49 -12.63
C ASN A 212 -13.33 3.99 -12.85
N VAL A 213 -12.66 4.84 -12.07
CA VAL A 213 -12.81 6.30 -12.06
C VAL A 213 -11.77 7.00 -12.93
#